data_AF-A0AAN8U6Z5-F1
#
_entry.id   AF-A0AAN8U6Z5-F1
#
_cell.length_a   1.000
_cell.length_b   1.000
_cell.length_c   1.000
_cell.angle_alpha   90.00
_cell.angle_beta   90.00
_cell.angle_gamma   90.00
#
_symmetry.space_group_name_H-M   'P 1'
#
loop_
_entity.id
_entity.type
_entity.pdbx_description
1 polymer ?
#
loop_
_entity_poly.entity_id
_entity_poly.type
_entity_poly.pdbx_seq_one_letter_code
_entity_poly.pdbx_strand_id
1 'polypeptide(L)'
;MKKVSRNKKTNNSGIYIQGDVDGTGQTIEYYGVIQEIIEVRYSGWPKKKIVLFRCEWFDPSHRGTKVDYHHNIIEVKHTKKYISYDPFIIAQNAKQVYYAPYPLHRDKADWWVVVKSKHMGRIEIDNVLDVAY
;
A
#
# COMPACT_ATOMS: atom_id res chain seq x y z
N MET A 1 -7.77 -6.43 15.73
CA MET A 1 -7.16 -5.55 16.75
C MET A 1 -7.56 -4.08 16.49
N LYS A 2 -8.42 -3.47 17.32
CA LYS A 2 -8.85 -2.06 17.15
C LYS A 2 -8.14 -1.07 18.10
N LYS A 3 -6.95 -1.40 18.59
CA LYS A 3 -6.37 -0.69 19.75
C LYS A 3 -4.85 -0.50 19.70
N VAL A 4 -4.29 -0.03 18.59
CA VAL A 4 -2.90 0.51 18.56
C VAL A 4 -2.76 1.67 17.54
N SER A 5 -3.56 2.72 17.67
CA SER A 5 -3.34 3.96 16.90
C SER A 5 -3.54 5.24 17.70
N ARG A 6 -3.79 5.15 19.02
CA ARG A 6 -4.24 6.31 19.81
C ARG A 6 -3.20 7.42 19.97
N ASN A 7 -1.91 7.18 19.68
CA ASN A 7 -0.80 8.13 19.88
C ASN A 7 0.29 8.14 18.76
N LYS A 8 0.05 7.59 17.56
CA LYS A 8 1.05 7.67 16.48
C LYS A 8 0.90 8.98 15.71
N LYS A 9 1.96 9.81 15.70
CA LYS A 9 2.01 11.09 14.97
C LYS A 9 1.99 10.93 13.45
N THR A 10 2.29 9.73 12.92
CA THR A 10 2.30 9.47 11.48
C THR A 10 1.52 8.18 11.18
N ASN A 11 0.60 8.25 10.21
CA ASN A 11 -0.19 7.11 9.76
C ASN A 11 0.54 6.39 8.62
N ASN A 12 1.45 5.48 8.97
CA ASN A 12 2.36 4.80 8.04
C ASN A 12 1.73 3.56 7.35
N SER A 13 0.41 3.44 7.37
CA SER A 13 -0.35 2.27 6.89
C SER A 13 -0.71 2.34 5.40
N GLY A 14 -0.40 3.45 4.72
CA GLY A 14 -0.64 3.59 3.29
C GLY A 14 0.33 2.77 2.47
N ILE A 15 -0.21 2.05 1.48
CA ILE A 15 0.57 1.26 0.55
C ILE A 15 0.06 1.41 -0.89
N TYR A 16 0.91 1.01 -1.83
CA TYR A 16 0.50 0.72 -3.19
C TYR A 16 1.17 -0.54 -3.73
N ILE A 17 0.51 -1.17 -4.72
CA ILE A 17 1.06 -2.28 -5.50
C ILE A 17 0.89 -1.97 -6.99
N GLN A 18 1.78 -2.53 -7.80
CA GLN A 18 1.62 -2.58 -9.25
C GLN A 18 0.89 -3.89 -9.59
N GLY A 19 -0.26 -3.76 -10.23
CA GLY A 19 -1.03 -4.89 -10.76
C GLY A 19 -0.71 -5.14 -12.23
N ASP A 20 -1.66 -5.75 -12.92
CA ASP A 20 -1.49 -6.11 -14.33
C ASP A 20 -1.56 -4.90 -15.26
N VAL A 21 -1.06 -5.12 -16.48
CA VAL A 21 -1.18 -4.19 -17.59
C VAL A 21 -2.60 -4.26 -18.14
N ASP A 22 -3.27 -3.12 -18.24
CA ASP A 22 -4.60 -3.03 -18.81
C ASP A 22 -4.59 -3.18 -20.34
N GLY A 23 -5.78 -3.20 -20.95
CA GLY A 23 -5.92 -3.29 -22.42
C GLY A 23 -5.35 -2.10 -23.20
N THR A 24 -4.87 -1.05 -22.52
CA THR A 24 -4.22 0.11 -23.13
C THR A 24 -2.69 0.06 -23.02
N GLY A 25 -2.13 -0.97 -22.38
CA GLY A 25 -0.69 -1.09 -22.16
C GLY A 25 -0.20 -0.36 -20.90
N GLN A 26 -1.09 0.13 -20.04
CA GLN A 26 -0.74 0.82 -18.80
C GLN A 26 -0.87 -0.11 -17.59
N THR A 27 0.14 -0.09 -16.71
CA THR A 27 0.10 -0.84 -15.44
C THR A 27 -0.90 -0.21 -14.48
N ILE A 28 -1.86 -1.00 -14.00
CA ILE A 28 -2.82 -0.54 -12.99
C ILE A 28 -2.12 -0.50 -11.63
N GLU A 29 -2.10 0.67 -10.99
CA GLU A 29 -1.61 0.82 -9.62
C GLU A 29 -2.77 0.82 -8.62
N TYR A 30 -2.69 -0.03 -7.61
CA TYR A 30 -3.70 -0.11 -6.55
C TYR A 30 -3.19 0.58 -5.30
N TYR A 31 -4.02 1.44 -4.72
CA TYR A 31 -3.71 2.20 -3.51
C TYR A 31 -4.62 1.77 -2.38
N GLY A 32 -4.06 1.58 -1.18
CA GLY A 32 -4.83 1.08 -0.06
C GLY A 32 -4.22 1.35 1.30
N VAL A 33 -4.97 0.97 2.32
CA VAL A 33 -4.59 1.11 3.72
C VAL A 33 -4.51 -0.28 4.35
N ILE A 34 -3.37 -0.60 4.96
CA ILE A 34 -3.20 -1.83 5.74
C ILE A 34 -4.17 -1.79 6.92
N GLN A 35 -5.03 -2.81 6.99
CA GLN A 35 -5.97 -3.04 8.09
C GLN A 35 -5.41 -4.05 9.10
N GLU A 36 -4.63 -5.01 8.62
CA GLU A 36 -4.08 -6.09 9.45
C GLU A 36 -2.79 -6.64 8.85
N ILE A 37 -1.90 -7.11 9.73
CA ILE A 37 -0.65 -7.78 9.37
C ILE A 37 -0.73 -9.19 9.92
N ILE A 38 -0.60 -10.18 9.04
CA ILE A 38 -0.75 -11.59 9.36
C ILE A 38 0.58 -12.29 9.06
N GLU A 39 1.16 -12.95 10.05
CA GLU A 39 2.33 -13.80 9.86
C GLU A 39 1.89 -15.26 9.75
N VAL A 40 2.19 -15.90 8.61
CA VAL A 40 1.92 -17.31 8.38
C VAL A 40 3.23 -18.09 8.46
N ARG A 41 3.25 -19.11 9.30
CA ARG A 41 4.40 -20.01 9.50
C ARG A 41 4.06 -21.38 8.94
N TYR A 42 4.91 -21.89 8.05
CA TYR A 42 4.78 -23.24 7.52
C TYR A 42 5.48 -24.23 8.44
N SER A 43 4.77 -25.28 8.84
CA SER A 43 5.35 -26.43 9.54
C SER A 43 6.16 -27.27 8.56
N GLY A 44 7.46 -27.41 8.79
CA GLY A 44 8.36 -28.19 7.93
C GLY A 44 9.79 -27.66 7.97
N TRP A 45 10.72 -28.44 7.40
CA TRP A 45 12.10 -28.03 7.20
C TRP A 45 12.36 -27.72 5.71
N PRO A 46 12.98 -26.57 5.37
CA PRO A 46 13.32 -25.46 6.26
C PRO A 46 12.07 -24.71 6.75
N LYS A 47 12.15 -24.12 7.96
CA LYS A 47 11.07 -23.29 8.50
C LYS A 47 10.86 -22.07 7.60
N LYS A 48 9.69 -21.97 6.97
CA LYS A 48 9.32 -20.82 6.12
C LYS A 48 8.32 -19.93 6.83
N LYS A 49 8.47 -18.62 6.67
CA LYS A 49 7.50 -17.61 7.12
C LYS A 49 7.13 -16.68 5.97
N ILE A 50 5.87 -16.28 5.91
CA ILE A 50 5.39 -15.25 4.99
C ILE A 50 4.55 -14.23 5.77
N VAL A 51 4.66 -12.96 5.40
CA VAL A 51 3.86 -11.88 5.97
C VAL A 51 2.85 -11.43 4.92
N LEU A 52 1.58 -11.46 5.29
CA LEU A 52 0.46 -11.00 4.49
C LEU A 52 -0.09 -9.70 5.08
N PHE A 53 -0.48 -8.76 4.23
CA PHE A 53 -1.25 -7.61 4.62
C PHE A 53 -2.70 -7.79 4.17
N ARG A 54 -3.64 -7.61 5.10
CA ARG A 54 -5.05 -7.40 4.76
C ARG A 54 -5.24 -5.92 4.53
N CYS A 55 -5.66 -5.56 3.34
CA CYS A 55 -5.73 -4.17 2.89
C CYS A 55 -7.17 -3.77 2.58
N GLU A 56 -7.48 -2.51 2.84
CA GLU A 56 -8.66 -1.86 2.29
C GLU A 56 -8.22 -1.00 1.12
N TRP A 57 -8.70 -1.33 -0.07
CA TRP A 57 -8.29 -0.71 -1.33
C TRP A 57 -9.25 0.42 -1.72
N PHE A 58 -8.70 1.49 -2.30
CA PHE A 58 -9.48 2.55 -2.96
C PHE A 58 -9.87 2.11 -4.38
N ASP A 59 -10.97 2.65 -4.91
CA ASP A 59 -11.43 2.33 -6.28
C ASP A 59 -10.36 2.75 -7.32
N PRO A 60 -9.75 1.78 -8.05
CA PRO A 60 -8.66 2.05 -9.00
C PRO A 60 -9.17 2.68 -10.30
N SER A 61 -10.48 2.71 -10.56
CA SER A 61 -11.05 3.37 -11.73
C SER A 61 -10.92 4.89 -11.63
N HIS A 62 -11.09 5.59 -12.75
CA HIS A 62 -11.10 7.07 -12.81
C HIS A 62 -12.09 7.76 -11.84
N ARG A 63 -13.05 7.01 -11.29
CA ARG A 63 -14.01 7.51 -10.30
C ARG A 63 -13.45 7.56 -8.88
N GLY A 64 -12.37 6.84 -8.60
CA GLY A 64 -11.73 6.73 -7.29
C GLY A 64 -10.24 7.05 -7.29
N THR A 65 -9.56 6.94 -8.43
CA THR A 65 -8.14 7.25 -8.58
C THR A 65 -7.94 8.16 -9.80
N LYS A 66 -7.20 9.26 -9.61
CA LYS A 66 -6.83 10.19 -10.67
C LYS A 66 -5.32 10.29 -10.74
N VAL A 67 -4.79 10.34 -11.96
CA VAL A 67 -3.38 10.54 -12.23
C VAL A 67 -3.25 11.73 -13.16
N ASP A 68 -2.61 12.79 -12.69
CA ASP A 68 -2.14 13.90 -13.51
C ASP A 68 -0.72 13.58 -13.97
N TYR A 69 -0.60 13.15 -15.23
CA TYR A 69 0.67 12.78 -15.84
C TYR A 69 1.61 13.98 -16.07
N HIS A 70 1.08 15.21 -16.18
CA HIS A 70 1.92 16.40 -16.40
C HIS A 70 2.70 16.79 -15.15
N HIS A 71 2.08 16.65 -13.99
CA HIS A 71 2.68 17.01 -12.70
C HIS A 71 3.08 15.80 -11.84
N ASN A 72 2.83 14.58 -12.35
CA ASN A 72 3.00 13.32 -11.63
C ASN A 72 2.29 13.32 -10.26
N ILE A 73 1.08 13.91 -10.24
CA ILE A 73 0.23 13.97 -9.04
C ILE A 73 -0.77 12.84 -9.10
N ILE A 74 -0.85 12.06 -8.03
CA ILE A 74 -1.83 10.98 -7.89
C ILE A 74 -2.80 11.38 -6.79
N GLU A 75 -4.09 11.28 -7.07
CA GLU A 75 -5.16 11.55 -6.11
C GLU A 75 -6.03 10.30 -5.93
N VAL A 76 -6.40 9.99 -4.68
CA VAL A 76 -7.33 8.92 -4.35
C VAL A 76 -8.54 9.48 -3.63
N LYS A 77 -9.73 8.99 -3.98
CA LYS A 77 -10.98 9.34 -3.32
C LYS A 77 -11.17 8.46 -2.10
N HIS A 78 -10.92 8.98 -0.90
CA HIS A 78 -10.87 8.16 0.31
C HIS A 78 -12.22 7.57 0.72
N THR A 79 -13.32 8.19 0.27
CA THR A 79 -14.69 7.74 0.45
C THR A 79 -15.11 6.60 -0.49
N LYS A 80 -14.29 6.28 -1.50
CA LYS A 80 -14.61 5.26 -2.49
C LYS A 80 -13.69 4.04 -2.42
N LYS A 81 -14.28 2.91 -2.04
CA LYS A 81 -13.56 1.65 -1.83
C LYS A 81 -13.72 0.71 -3.02
N TYR A 82 -12.69 -0.10 -3.27
CA TYR A 82 -12.72 -1.17 -4.25
C TYR A 82 -13.38 -2.40 -3.64
N ILE A 83 -14.50 -2.83 -4.23
CA ILE A 83 -15.33 -3.93 -3.74
C ILE A 83 -14.91 -5.21 -4.46
N SER A 84 -13.67 -5.65 -4.24
CA SER A 84 -13.14 -6.90 -4.82
C SER A 84 -12.82 -7.94 -3.75
N TYR A 85 -12.73 -9.19 -4.20
CA TYR A 85 -12.79 -10.41 -3.39
C TYR A 85 -11.49 -10.73 -2.64
N ASP A 86 -10.32 -10.26 -3.09
CA ASP A 86 -9.04 -10.56 -2.43
C ASP A 86 -8.38 -9.33 -1.77
N PRO A 87 -8.48 -9.20 -0.43
CA PRO A 87 -7.85 -8.13 0.32
C PRO A 87 -6.40 -8.45 0.73
N PHE A 88 -5.87 -9.64 0.43
CA PHE A 88 -4.58 -10.08 0.95
C PHE A 88 -3.45 -9.93 -0.07
N ILE A 89 -2.34 -9.34 0.37
CA ILE A 89 -1.12 -9.25 -0.43
C ILE A 89 0.09 -9.71 0.37
N ILE A 90 1.13 -10.17 -0.33
CA ILE A 90 2.43 -10.42 0.27
C ILE A 90 3.09 -9.08 0.59
N ALA A 91 3.54 -8.90 1.83
CA ALA A 91 4.15 -7.66 2.31
C ALA A 91 5.33 -7.19 1.45
N GLN A 92 6.10 -8.13 0.88
CA GLN A 92 7.25 -7.85 0.01
C GLN A 92 6.88 -7.17 -1.30
N ASN A 93 5.64 -7.31 -1.77
CA ASN A 93 5.17 -6.69 -3.01
C ASN A 93 4.60 -5.29 -2.76
N ALA A 94 4.41 -4.89 -1.51
CA ALA A 94 3.84 -3.61 -1.13
C ALA A 94 4.92 -2.51 -1.03
N LYS A 95 4.62 -1.34 -1.58
CA LYS A 95 5.44 -0.13 -1.43
C LYS A 95 4.70 0.90 -0.59
N GLN A 96 5.41 1.64 0.28
CA GLN A 96 4.78 2.57 1.20
C GLN A 96 4.38 3.89 0.53
N VAL A 97 3.20 4.42 0.90
CA VAL A 97 2.73 5.74 0.50
C VAL A 97 2.19 6.51 1.70
N TYR A 98 2.15 7.84 1.57
CA TYR A 98 1.47 8.73 2.48
C TYR A 98 0.29 9.40 1.77
N TYR A 99 -0.82 9.54 2.49
CA TYR A 99 -2.00 10.25 2.01
C TYR A 99 -2.11 11.60 2.69
N ALA A 100 -2.22 12.67 1.91
CA ALA A 100 -2.33 14.04 2.40
C ALA A 100 -3.66 14.67 1.93
N PRO A 101 -4.47 15.24 2.84
CA PRO A 101 -5.65 15.99 2.44
C PRO A 101 -5.27 17.29 1.75
N TYR A 102 -6.14 17.77 0.86
CA TYR A 102 -5.99 19.10 0.29
C TYR A 102 -6.24 20.18 1.36
N PRO A 103 -5.31 21.12 1.59
CA PRO A 103 -5.60 22.27 2.43
C PRO A 103 -6.60 23.18 1.72
N LEU A 104 -7.68 23.57 2.42
CA LEU A 104 -8.58 24.67 2.05
C LEU A 104 -9.48 24.48 0.81
N HIS A 105 -9.51 23.29 0.19
CA HIS A 105 -10.39 22.99 -0.96
C HIS A 105 -11.58 22.11 -0.55
N ARG A 106 -12.75 22.74 -0.33
CA ARG A 106 -13.99 22.02 0.06
C ARG A 106 -14.48 21.09 -1.04
N ASP A 107 -14.28 21.47 -2.31
CA ASP A 107 -14.57 20.68 -3.50
C ASP A 107 -13.71 19.42 -3.61
N LYS A 108 -12.56 19.39 -2.91
CA LYS A 108 -11.63 18.25 -2.85
C LYS A 108 -11.58 17.55 -1.48
N ALA A 109 -12.56 17.78 -0.60
CA ALA A 109 -12.58 17.19 0.74
C ALA A 109 -12.54 15.65 0.75
N ASP A 110 -13.10 15.01 -0.29
CA ASP A 110 -13.09 13.56 -0.47
C ASP A 110 -11.80 13.00 -1.09
N TRP A 111 -10.88 13.87 -1.51
CA TRP A 111 -9.67 13.50 -2.26
C TRP A 111 -8.42 13.71 -1.41
N TRP A 112 -7.54 12.72 -1.44
CA TRP A 112 -6.21 12.79 -0.86
C TRP A 112 -5.14 12.69 -1.95
N VAL A 113 -4.09 13.48 -1.81
CA VAL A 113 -2.87 13.35 -2.62
C VAL A 113 -2.07 12.17 -2.11
N VAL A 114 -1.55 11.37 -3.03
CA VAL A 114 -0.66 10.25 -2.73
C VAL A 114 0.79 10.69 -2.90
N VAL A 115 1.57 10.52 -1.84
CA VAL A 115 3.01 10.74 -1.85
C VAL A 115 3.69 9.38 -1.76
N LYS A 116 4.26 8.91 -2.87
CA LYS A 116 5.05 7.67 -2.90
C LYS A 116 6.34 7.90 -2.09
N SER A 117 6.56 7.08 -1.07
CA SER A 117 7.79 7.19 -0.28
C SER A 117 8.98 6.77 -1.15
N LYS A 118 10.05 7.56 -1.15
CA LYS A 118 11.34 7.07 -1.63
C LYS A 118 11.78 5.94 -0.70
N HIS A 119 12.40 4.90 -1.25
CA HIS A 119 13.05 3.88 -0.43
C HIS A 119 14.12 4.58 0.43
N MET A 120 13.88 4.76 1.74
CA MET A 120 14.99 5.00 2.66
C MET A 120 15.80 3.72 2.72
N GLY A 121 17.13 3.85 2.65
CA GLY A 121 18.07 2.74 2.55
C GLY A 121 17.73 1.58 3.48
N ARG A 122 17.92 0.36 2.95
CA ARG A 122 17.80 -0.88 3.70
C ARG A 122 18.85 -0.82 4.83
N ILE A 123 18.41 -0.81 6.09
CA ILE A 123 19.30 -1.28 7.16
C ILE A 123 19.31 -2.79 6.97
N GLU A 124 20.40 -3.28 6.39
CA GLU A 124 20.68 -4.71 6.39
C GLU A 124 20.79 -5.13 7.85
N ILE A 125 19.80 -5.89 8.32
CA ILE A 125 19.96 -6.62 9.57
C ILE A 125 20.85 -7.79 9.19
N ASP A 126 22.15 -7.62 9.35
CA ASP A 126 23.14 -8.68 9.24
C ASP A 126 22.83 -9.73 10.31
N ASN A 127 22.02 -10.70 9.93
CA ASN A 127 21.99 -12.04 10.48
C ASN A 127 21.70 -13.03 9.35
N VAL A 128 22.47 -12.90 8.26
CA VAL A 128 22.66 -14.00 7.31
C VAL A 128 23.93 -14.70 7.77
N LEU A 129 23.77 -15.85 8.41
CA LEU A 129 24.88 -16.79 8.50
C LEU A 129 25.22 -17.21 7.07
N ASP A 130 26.43 -16.86 6.64
CA ASP A 130 27.04 -17.38 5.43
C ASP A 130 26.94 -18.91 5.43
N VAL A 131 26.17 -19.46 4.49
CA VAL A 131 26.45 -20.79 3.96
C VAL A 131 26.30 -20.73 2.46
N ALA A 132 27.45 -20.64 1.80
CA ALA A 132 27.63 -20.80 0.37
C ALA A 132 27.12 -22.19 -0.09
N TYR A 133 26.58 -22.24 -1.30
CA TYR A 133 26.60 -23.45 -2.13
C TYR A 133 27.80 -23.37 -3.07
#